data_AF-A0A944BSQ7-F1
#
_entry.id   AF-A0A944BSQ7-F1
#
_cell.length_a   1.000
_cell.length_b   1.000
_cell.length_c   1.000
_cell.angle_alpha   90.00
_cell.angle_beta   90.00
_cell.angle_gamma   90.00
#
_symmetry.space_group_name_H-M   'P 1'
#
loop_
_entity.id
_entity.type
_entity.pdbx_description
1 polymer ?
#
loop_
_entity_poly.entity_id
_entity_poly.type
_entity_poly.pdbx_seq_one_letter_code
_entity_poly.pdbx_strand_id
1 'polypeptide(L)'
;MHKNGLILEVDESPKKISQWLVLAIQHVLAMFVACITVPLLVFNGFVNVEGASLANTLIAPTIVSAGIGTIIYIILTKMKSPVFLASSFAYISPMIAAISIGSVEAYTKEGELVGQLANMWALPIGMAFVGLLYVVVALLIKFFGVNWLNKLLPPIVIGPVIMVIGLGLSASAISNLTTASGSHDSYNLVAILCGVIAMTVTALCSHYGKKTVALIPFVIGMLSGYVAAALFTIFGYHLGRVDYLHIIDLSPRINNLSHLTFVSLLTFPD
;
A
#
# COMPACT_ATOMS: atom_id res chain seq x y z
N MET A 1 3.45 0.38 -33.40
CA MET A 1 2.98 -0.65 -32.44
C MET A 1 3.72 -1.92 -32.83
N HIS A 2 4.53 -2.47 -31.92
CA HIS A 2 5.26 -3.71 -32.16
C HIS A 2 4.29 -4.91 -32.21
N LYS A 3 4.73 -6.04 -32.77
CA LYS A 3 3.93 -7.27 -32.95
C LYS A 3 3.25 -7.77 -31.67
N ASN A 4 3.74 -7.37 -30.49
CA ASN A 4 3.23 -7.74 -29.18
C ASN A 4 2.23 -6.74 -28.57
N GLY A 5 1.79 -5.72 -29.33
CA GLY A 5 0.85 -4.71 -28.83
C GLY A 5 1.44 -3.71 -27.82
N LEU A 6 2.72 -3.85 -27.46
CA LEU A 6 3.44 -2.97 -26.54
C LEU A 6 3.85 -1.65 -27.23
N ILE A 7 3.88 -0.57 -26.44
CA ILE A 7 4.27 0.78 -26.88
C ILE A 7 5.81 0.89 -26.99
N LEU A 8 6.55 0.16 -26.16
CA LEU A 8 8.02 0.05 -26.13
C LEU A 8 8.41 -1.39 -25.77
N GLU A 9 9.49 -1.90 -26.34
CA GLU A 9 10.10 -3.18 -25.94
C GLU A 9 11.02 -3.02 -24.73
N VAL A 10 11.42 -4.14 -24.09
CA VAL A 10 12.26 -4.15 -22.88
C VAL A 10 13.61 -3.45 -23.11
N ASP A 11 14.15 -3.54 -24.33
CA ASP A 11 15.42 -2.94 -24.72
C ASP A 11 15.28 -1.51 -25.29
N GLU A 12 14.05 -1.01 -25.48
CA GLU A 12 13.80 0.31 -26.08
C GLU A 12 13.58 1.39 -25.00
N SER A 13 14.40 2.44 -25.04
CA SER A 13 14.16 3.65 -24.25
C SER A 13 13.32 4.67 -25.04
N PRO A 14 12.37 5.38 -24.41
CA PRO A 14 11.59 6.41 -25.07
C PRO A 14 12.48 7.54 -25.57
N LYS A 15 12.29 7.95 -26.83
CA LYS A 15 13.12 8.96 -27.52
C LYS A 15 13.04 10.38 -26.93
N LYS A 16 12.09 10.64 -26.02
CA LYS A 16 11.89 11.95 -25.36
C LYS A 16 11.96 11.80 -23.85
N ILE A 17 12.80 12.62 -23.20
CA ILE A 17 12.95 12.67 -21.73
C ILE A 17 11.61 12.89 -21.01
N SER A 18 10.73 13.71 -21.58
CA SER A 18 9.40 14.00 -21.02
C SER A 18 8.50 12.76 -21.01
N GLN A 19 8.57 11.91 -22.05
CA GLN A 19 7.80 10.67 -22.08
C GLN A 19 8.33 9.67 -21.07
N TRP A 20 9.66 9.59 -20.91
CA TRP A 20 10.29 8.76 -19.88
C TRP A 20 9.83 9.15 -18.47
N LEU A 21 9.87 10.45 -18.17
CA LEU A 21 9.46 10.97 -16.87
C LEU A 21 7.98 10.69 -16.58
N VAL A 22 7.11 10.91 -17.57
CA VAL A 22 5.68 10.61 -17.41
C VAL A 22 5.49 9.13 -17.14
N LEU A 23 6.03 8.23 -17.96
CA LEU A 23 5.88 6.78 -17.79
C LEU A 23 6.43 6.29 -16.44
N ALA A 24 7.56 6.84 -15.98
CA ALA A 24 8.14 6.53 -14.68
C ALA A 24 7.20 6.94 -13.53
N ILE A 25 6.66 8.17 -13.58
CA ILE A 25 5.67 8.63 -12.60
C ILE A 25 4.43 7.74 -12.61
N GLN A 26 3.96 7.32 -13.78
CA GLN A 26 2.81 6.42 -13.88
C GLN A 26 3.07 5.07 -13.18
N HIS A 27 4.25 4.48 -13.38
CA HIS A 27 4.65 3.24 -12.70
C HIS A 27 4.73 3.41 -11.18
N VAL A 28 5.34 4.51 -10.72
CA VAL A 28 5.42 4.80 -9.28
C VAL A 28 4.02 4.94 -8.69
N LEU A 29 3.15 5.73 -9.31
CA LEU A 29 1.77 5.94 -8.85
C LEU A 29 0.96 4.63 -8.84
N ALA A 30 1.14 3.76 -9.83
CA ALA A 30 0.46 2.49 -9.89
C ALA A 30 0.86 1.54 -8.74
N MET A 31 2.15 1.49 -8.38
CA MET A 31 2.66 0.59 -7.34
C MET A 31 2.58 1.17 -5.93
N PHE A 32 2.50 2.50 -5.80
CA PHE A 32 2.47 3.24 -4.54
C PHE A 32 1.39 2.74 -3.58
N VAL A 33 0.20 2.43 -4.10
CA VAL A 33 -0.94 1.96 -3.30
C VAL A 33 -0.59 0.67 -2.56
N ALA A 34 0.03 -0.30 -3.24
CA ALA A 34 0.41 -1.57 -2.62
C ALA A 34 1.49 -1.38 -1.53
N CYS A 35 2.49 -0.54 -1.81
CA CYS A 35 3.58 -0.27 -0.86
C CYS A 35 3.14 0.46 0.42
N ILE A 36 2.02 1.19 0.38
CA ILE A 36 1.43 1.83 1.57
C ILE A 36 0.45 0.91 2.28
N THR A 37 -0.40 0.21 1.51
CA THR A 37 -1.48 -0.61 2.07
C THR A 37 -0.94 -1.73 2.94
N VAL A 38 0.17 -2.37 2.54
CA VAL A 38 0.74 -3.49 3.33
C VAL A 38 1.18 -3.04 4.73
N PRO A 39 2.06 -2.02 4.89
CA PRO A 39 2.40 -1.51 6.22
C PRO A 39 1.18 -1.04 7.03
N LEU A 40 0.22 -0.37 6.39
CA LEU A 40 -0.98 0.10 7.08
C LEU A 40 -1.82 -1.04 7.67
N LEU A 41 -1.91 -2.17 6.97
CA LEU A 41 -2.66 -3.33 7.44
C LEU A 41 -1.89 -4.18 8.46
N VAL A 42 -0.58 -4.35 8.25
CA VAL A 42 0.26 -5.21 9.10
C VAL A 42 0.52 -4.57 10.46
N PHE A 43 0.73 -3.26 10.48
CA PHE A 43 1.07 -2.51 11.70
C PHE A 43 -0.13 -1.78 12.30
N ASN A 44 -1.35 -2.09 11.83
CA ASN A 44 -2.57 -1.56 12.41
C ASN A 44 -2.71 -2.02 13.87
N GLY A 45 -2.91 -1.08 14.79
CA GLY A 45 -3.00 -1.38 16.23
C GLY A 45 -1.66 -1.54 16.95
N PHE A 46 -0.52 -1.41 16.25
CA PHE A 46 0.80 -1.45 16.87
C PHE A 46 1.40 -0.05 17.04
N VAL A 47 2.01 0.18 18.20
CA VAL A 47 2.62 1.46 18.56
C VAL A 47 4.09 1.28 18.96
N ASN A 48 4.90 2.30 18.68
CA ASN A 48 6.29 2.37 19.13
C ASN A 48 6.36 2.69 20.63
N VAL A 49 7.57 2.57 21.19
CA VAL A 49 7.88 2.92 22.60
C VAL A 49 7.52 4.38 22.93
N GLU A 50 7.46 5.25 21.92
CA GLU A 50 7.10 6.67 22.02
C GLU A 50 5.58 6.93 21.85
N GLY A 51 4.76 5.89 21.68
CA GLY A 51 3.31 6.00 21.43
C GLY A 51 2.93 6.35 19.99
N ALA A 52 3.91 6.55 19.09
CA ALA A 52 3.64 6.81 17.67
C ALA A 52 3.16 5.54 16.95
N SER A 53 2.13 5.69 16.10
CA SER A 53 1.61 4.61 15.26
C SER A 53 2.69 4.04 14.34
N LEU A 54 2.96 2.74 14.50
CA LEU A 54 4.00 2.04 13.77
C LEU A 54 3.70 2.00 12.27
N ALA A 55 2.41 1.92 11.92
CA ALA A 55 1.91 1.98 10.55
C ALA A 55 2.43 3.20 9.77
N ASN A 56 2.39 4.39 10.38
CA ASN A 56 2.84 5.62 9.70
C ASN A 56 4.36 5.68 9.57
N THR A 57 5.09 5.23 10.59
CA THR A 57 6.56 5.24 10.59
C THR A 57 7.17 4.27 9.57
N LEU A 58 6.48 3.16 9.26
CA LEU A 58 7.01 2.09 8.42
C LEU A 58 6.69 2.25 6.93
N ILE A 59 5.83 3.20 6.54
CA ILE A 59 5.53 3.48 5.12
C ILE A 59 6.79 3.94 4.37
N ALA A 60 7.48 4.96 4.89
CA ALA A 60 8.67 5.52 4.26
C ALA A 60 9.80 4.49 4.05
N PRO A 61 10.24 3.72 5.08
CA PRO A 61 11.27 2.70 4.88
C PRO A 61 10.80 1.57 3.96
N THR A 62 9.49 1.25 3.91
CA THR A 62 8.95 0.26 2.96
C THR A 62 9.09 0.74 1.51
N ILE A 63 8.76 2.00 1.22
CA ILE A 63 8.90 2.56 -0.14
C ILE A 63 10.38 2.64 -0.55
N VAL A 64 11.25 3.08 0.35
CA VAL A 64 12.70 3.16 0.09
C VAL A 64 13.28 1.78 -0.17
N SER A 65 12.97 0.79 0.67
CA SER A 65 13.43 -0.59 0.49
C SER A 65 12.88 -1.25 -0.77
N ALA A 66 11.62 -1.00 -1.15
CA ALA A 66 11.06 -1.46 -2.42
C ALA A 66 11.81 -0.87 -3.63
N GLY A 67 12.15 0.43 -3.57
CA GLY A 67 12.94 1.09 -4.60
C GLY A 67 14.36 0.51 -4.73
N ILE A 68 15.08 0.39 -3.61
CA ILE A 68 16.43 -0.19 -3.57
C ILE A 68 16.39 -1.65 -4.04
N GLY A 69 15.44 -2.45 -3.56
CA GLY A 69 15.27 -3.85 -3.95
C GLY A 69 15.03 -3.99 -5.45
N THR A 70 14.19 -3.13 -6.03
CA THR A 70 13.93 -3.12 -7.47
C THR A 70 15.19 -2.78 -8.27
N ILE A 71 15.98 -1.80 -7.83
CA ILE A 71 17.26 -1.45 -8.49
C ILE A 71 18.20 -2.66 -8.47
N ILE A 72 18.37 -3.31 -7.31
CA ILE A 72 19.21 -4.51 -7.17
C ILE A 72 18.71 -5.62 -8.10
N TYR A 73 17.40 -5.86 -8.15
CA TYR A 73 16.79 -6.86 -9.02
C TYR A 73 17.08 -6.62 -10.50
N ILE A 74 16.91 -5.37 -10.96
CA ILE A 74 17.14 -5.01 -12.37
C ILE A 74 18.62 -5.19 -12.74
N ILE A 75 19.54 -4.83 -11.85
CA ILE A 75 20.99 -5.03 -12.05
C ILE A 75 21.32 -6.53 -12.12
N LEU A 76 20.81 -7.34 -11.19
CA LEU A 76 21.07 -8.79 -11.15
C LEU A 76 20.47 -9.53 -12.35
N THR A 77 19.32 -9.08 -12.86
CA THR A 77 18.68 -9.63 -14.06
C THR A 77 19.24 -9.06 -15.37
N LYS A 78 20.29 -8.23 -15.31
CA LYS A 78 20.94 -7.60 -16.47
C LYS A 78 19.96 -6.82 -17.35
N MET A 79 19.00 -6.11 -16.74
CA MET A 79 17.98 -5.31 -17.43
C MET A 79 17.02 -6.10 -18.35
N LYS A 80 17.01 -7.43 -18.28
CA LYS A 80 16.19 -8.28 -19.17
C LYS A 80 14.77 -8.52 -18.68
N SER A 81 14.49 -8.20 -17.41
CA SER A 81 13.20 -8.47 -16.77
C SER A 81 12.61 -7.15 -16.24
N PRO A 82 11.53 -6.63 -16.84
CA PRO A 82 10.89 -5.39 -16.41
C PRO A 82 9.94 -5.63 -15.23
N VAL A 83 10.49 -6.04 -14.08
CA VAL A 83 9.71 -6.33 -12.86
C VAL A 83 10.04 -5.32 -11.77
N PHE A 84 9.00 -4.77 -11.15
CA PHE A 84 9.10 -3.93 -9.95
C PHE A 84 8.78 -4.77 -8.71
N LEU A 85 9.60 -4.66 -7.67
CA LEU A 85 9.38 -5.35 -6.40
C LEU A 85 8.56 -4.47 -5.48
N ALA A 86 7.30 -4.84 -5.26
CA ALA A 86 6.41 -4.21 -4.28
C ALA A 86 6.14 -5.14 -3.09
N SER A 87 5.56 -4.59 -2.03
CA SER A 87 5.13 -5.36 -0.86
C SER A 87 4.12 -6.43 -1.26
N SER A 88 4.39 -7.69 -0.87
CA SER A 88 3.54 -8.83 -1.23
C SER A 88 2.43 -9.03 -0.19
N PHE A 89 1.18 -8.99 -0.68
CA PHE A 89 0.00 -9.20 0.15
C PHE A 89 -0.07 -10.60 0.78
N ALA A 90 0.59 -11.60 0.18
CA ALA A 90 0.64 -12.96 0.72
C ALA A 90 1.32 -13.02 2.10
N TYR A 91 2.15 -12.02 2.43
CA TYR A 91 2.86 -11.96 3.70
C TYR A 91 2.11 -11.22 4.80
N ILE A 92 0.93 -10.62 4.54
CA ILE A 92 0.20 -9.84 5.55
C ILE A 92 -0.12 -10.71 6.79
N SER A 93 -0.82 -11.84 6.59
CA SER A 93 -1.21 -12.72 7.70
C SER A 93 -0.01 -13.26 8.50
N PRO A 94 1.05 -13.81 7.90
CA PRO A 94 2.20 -14.28 8.66
C PRO A 94 3.00 -13.14 9.30
N MET A 95 3.05 -11.94 8.72
CA MET A 95 3.70 -10.78 9.36
C MET A 95 2.95 -10.33 10.61
N ILE A 96 1.62 -10.23 10.56
CA ILE A 96 0.79 -9.89 11.73
C ILE A 96 1.02 -10.93 12.84
N ALA A 97 0.98 -12.21 12.48
CA ALA A 97 1.27 -13.29 13.44
C ALA A 97 2.69 -13.16 14.03
N ALA A 98 3.71 -12.91 13.21
CA ALA A 98 5.08 -12.75 13.68
C ALA A 98 5.25 -11.56 14.64
N ILE A 99 4.59 -10.43 14.38
CA ILE A 99 4.66 -9.24 15.23
C ILE A 99 3.93 -9.45 16.56
N SER A 100 2.83 -10.22 16.55
CA SER A 100 2.07 -10.57 17.76
C SER A 100 2.82 -11.51 18.72
N ILE A 101 3.87 -12.20 18.24
CA ILE A 101 4.67 -13.08 19.09
C ILE A 101 5.54 -12.24 20.03
N GLY A 102 5.14 -12.25 21.31
CA GLY A 102 5.81 -11.48 22.36
C GLY A 102 5.43 -9.99 22.37
N SER A 103 4.33 -9.61 21.71
CA SER A 103 3.80 -8.25 21.82
C SER A 103 3.23 -8.01 23.22
N VAL A 104 3.54 -6.85 23.80
CA VAL A 104 3.04 -6.43 25.11
C VAL A 104 2.02 -5.32 24.90
N GLU A 105 0.90 -5.37 25.63
CA GLU A 105 -0.10 -4.30 25.58
C GLU A 105 0.52 -2.98 26.07
N ALA A 106 0.40 -1.94 25.25
CA ALA A 106 0.88 -0.59 25.52
C ALA A 106 -0.26 0.20 26.18
N TYR A 107 -0.05 0.63 27.41
CA TYR A 107 -0.97 1.50 28.15
C TYR A 107 -0.38 2.91 28.25
N THR A 108 -1.19 3.96 28.05
CA THR A 108 -0.83 5.34 28.40
C THR A 108 -0.60 5.43 29.90
N LYS A 109 0.14 6.45 30.36
CA LYS A 109 0.27 6.79 31.80
C LYS A 109 -1.09 6.99 32.52
N GLU A 110 -2.16 7.20 31.76
CA GLU A 110 -3.54 7.38 32.22
C GLU A 110 -4.38 6.08 32.20
N GLY A 111 -3.78 4.93 31.85
CA GLY A 111 -4.43 3.61 31.89
C GLY A 111 -5.21 3.22 30.63
N GLU A 112 -5.22 4.04 29.59
CA GLU A 112 -5.86 3.71 28.31
C GLU A 112 -4.98 2.83 27.42
N LEU A 113 -5.59 1.84 26.76
CA LEU A 113 -4.93 0.98 25.78
C LEU A 113 -4.61 1.78 24.51
N VAL A 114 -3.32 2.01 24.23
CA VAL A 114 -2.84 2.77 23.05
C VAL A 114 -2.58 1.84 21.87
N GLY A 115 -2.34 0.56 22.14
CA GLY A 115 -2.06 -0.47 21.14
C GLY A 115 -1.19 -1.56 21.71
N GLN A 116 -0.50 -2.30 20.84
CA GLN A 116 0.48 -3.31 21.24
C GLN A 116 1.89 -2.86 20.87
N LEU A 117 2.85 -3.01 21.79
CA LEU A 117 4.28 -2.92 21.46
C LEU A 117 4.66 -4.12 20.61
N ALA A 118 4.92 -3.87 19.34
CA ALA A 118 5.41 -4.85 18.39
C ALA A 118 6.80 -5.34 18.77
N ASN A 119 7.04 -6.66 18.66
CA ASN A 119 8.39 -7.19 18.68
C ASN A 119 9.08 -6.89 17.34
N MET A 120 9.75 -5.74 17.26
CA MET A 120 10.39 -5.24 16.05
C MET A 120 11.51 -6.15 15.50
N TRP A 121 12.03 -7.08 16.30
CA TRP A 121 13.07 -8.01 15.88
C TRP A 121 12.54 -9.27 15.17
N ALA A 122 11.31 -9.69 15.48
CA ALA A 122 10.73 -10.91 14.92
C ALA A 122 10.57 -10.82 13.40
N LEU A 123 10.22 -9.63 12.89
CA LEU A 123 9.90 -9.43 11.48
C LEU A 123 11.15 -9.44 10.56
N PRO A 124 12.24 -8.70 10.84
CA PRO A 124 13.48 -8.81 10.07
C PRO A 124 14.07 -10.22 10.07
N ILE A 125 14.03 -10.93 11.20
CA ILE A 125 14.53 -12.30 11.30
C ILE A 125 13.68 -13.24 10.44
N GLY A 126 12.35 -13.18 10.57
CA GLY A 126 11.44 -13.99 9.76
C GLY A 126 11.62 -13.74 8.26
N MET A 127 11.74 -12.46 7.85
CA MET A 127 11.97 -12.10 6.46
C MET A 127 13.35 -12.54 5.94
N ALA A 128 14.39 -12.53 6.79
CA ALA A 128 15.69 -13.06 6.42
C ALA A 128 15.64 -14.58 6.13
N PHE A 129 14.89 -15.34 6.94
CA PHE A 129 14.66 -16.77 6.70
C PHE A 129 13.86 -17.03 5.41
N VAL A 130 12.84 -16.22 5.12
CA VAL A 130 12.12 -16.29 3.84
C VAL A 130 13.05 -16.02 2.66
N GLY A 131 13.91 -15.00 2.77
CA GLY A 131 14.93 -14.69 1.76
C GLY A 131 15.91 -15.85 1.54
N LEU A 132 16.36 -16.50 2.63
CA LEU A 132 17.20 -17.68 2.53
C LEU A 132 16.48 -18.83 1.80
N LEU A 133 15.20 -19.06 2.10
CA LEU A 133 14.40 -20.07 1.42
C LEU A 133 14.29 -19.79 -0.09
N TYR A 134 14.13 -18.53 -0.50
CA TYR A 134 14.18 -18.15 -1.92
C TYR A 134 15.53 -18.47 -2.57
N VAL A 135 16.65 -18.25 -1.87
CA VAL A 135 17.98 -18.62 -2.39
C VAL A 135 18.10 -20.13 -2.54
N VAL A 136 17.64 -20.90 -1.56
CA VAL A 136 17.65 -22.38 -1.63
C VAL A 136 16.83 -22.87 -2.82
N VAL A 137 15.61 -22.35 -3.01
CA VAL A 137 14.76 -22.71 -4.15
C VAL A 137 15.42 -22.30 -5.47
N ALA A 138 16.05 -21.13 -5.55
CA ALA A 138 16.78 -20.68 -6.73
C ALA A 138 17.96 -21.61 -7.07
N LEU A 139 18.69 -22.10 -6.08
CA LEU A 139 19.75 -23.09 -6.28
C LEU A 139 19.18 -24.43 -6.77
N LEU A 140 18.08 -24.91 -6.19
CA LEU A 140 17.41 -26.13 -6.67
C LEU A 140 16.96 -26.00 -8.12
N ILE A 141 16.42 -24.85 -8.52
CA ILE A 141 16.04 -24.58 -9.92
C ILE A 141 17.28 -24.60 -10.82
N LYS A 142 18.42 -24.08 -10.35
CA LYS A 142 19.68 -24.08 -11.11
C LYS A 142 20.20 -25.51 -11.36
N PHE A 143 20.03 -26.43 -10.41
CA PHE A 143 20.51 -27.83 -10.54
C PHE A 143 19.52 -28.77 -11.21
N PHE A 144 18.23 -28.72 -10.83
CA PHE A 144 17.20 -29.66 -11.30
C PHE A 144 16.34 -29.11 -12.45
N GLY A 145 16.55 -27.85 -12.83
CA GLY A 145 15.72 -27.15 -13.81
C GLY A 145 14.36 -26.73 -13.24
N VAL A 146 13.51 -26.17 -14.10
CA VAL A 146 12.19 -25.60 -13.73
C VAL A 146 11.03 -26.61 -13.84
N ASN A 147 11.27 -27.80 -14.39
CA ASN A 147 10.19 -28.73 -14.74
C ASN A 147 9.43 -29.28 -13.53
N TRP A 148 10.13 -29.51 -12.42
CA TRP A 148 9.49 -29.95 -11.17
C TRP A 148 8.56 -28.85 -10.62
N LEU A 149 9.00 -27.58 -10.69
CA LEU A 149 8.22 -26.44 -10.21
C LEU A 149 6.97 -26.22 -11.05
N ASN A 150 7.07 -26.35 -12.38
CA ASN A 150 5.93 -26.24 -13.29
C ASN A 150 4.89 -27.36 -13.08
N LYS A 151 5.32 -28.54 -12.63
CA LYS A 151 4.41 -29.63 -12.25
C LYS A 151 3.76 -29.41 -10.89
N LEU A 152 4.48 -28.80 -9.95
CA LEU A 152 3.99 -28.54 -8.60
C LEU A 152 3.03 -27.33 -8.56
N LEU A 153 3.36 -26.28 -9.32
CA LEU A 153 2.60 -25.04 -9.42
C LEU A 153 2.16 -24.81 -10.88
N PRO A 154 1.28 -25.65 -11.44
CA PRO A 154 0.71 -25.37 -12.75
C PRO A 154 -0.21 -24.13 -12.67
N PRO A 155 -0.51 -23.47 -13.80
CA PRO A 155 -1.36 -22.27 -13.81
C PRO A 155 -2.73 -22.46 -13.14
N ILE A 156 -3.28 -23.67 -13.21
CA ILE A 156 -4.53 -24.06 -12.55
C ILE A 156 -4.45 -24.03 -11.01
N VAL A 157 -3.25 -24.05 -10.43
CA VAL A 157 -3.03 -23.89 -8.98
C VAL A 157 -2.66 -22.44 -8.65
N ILE A 158 -1.78 -21.82 -9.44
CA ILE A 158 -1.32 -20.44 -9.18
C ILE A 158 -2.50 -19.45 -9.21
N GLY A 159 -3.38 -19.56 -10.21
CA GLY A 159 -4.53 -18.66 -10.35
C GLY A 159 -5.44 -18.65 -9.12
N PRO A 160 -5.97 -19.81 -8.69
CA PRO A 160 -6.77 -19.91 -7.47
C PRO A 160 -6.07 -19.42 -6.21
N VAL A 161 -4.77 -19.72 -6.03
CA VAL A 161 -4.01 -19.23 -4.87
C VAL A 161 -3.99 -17.70 -4.84
N ILE A 162 -3.74 -17.04 -5.97
CA ILE A 162 -3.77 -15.57 -6.07
C ILE A 162 -5.17 -15.02 -5.81
N MET A 163 -6.23 -15.67 -6.34
CA MET A 163 -7.61 -15.26 -6.09
C MET A 163 -7.97 -15.35 -4.59
N VAL A 164 -7.55 -16.42 -3.91
CA VAL A 164 -7.80 -16.59 -2.46
C VAL A 164 -7.05 -15.54 -1.63
N ILE A 165 -5.81 -15.21 -1.99
CA ILE A 165 -5.07 -14.12 -1.32
C ILE A 165 -5.83 -12.79 -1.47
N GLY A 166 -6.32 -12.48 -2.68
CA GLY A 166 -7.11 -11.27 -2.91
C GLY A 166 -8.45 -11.26 -2.14
N LEU A 167 -9.17 -12.38 -2.16
CA LEU A 167 -10.44 -12.54 -1.42
C LEU A 167 -10.21 -12.43 0.10
N GLY A 168 -9.11 -12.95 0.63
CA GLY A 168 -8.77 -12.82 2.06
C GLY A 168 -8.60 -11.38 2.53
N LEU A 169 -8.17 -10.48 1.64
CA LEU A 169 -8.01 -9.05 1.95
C LEU A 169 -9.33 -8.27 1.89
N SER A 170 -10.36 -8.81 1.24
CA SER A 170 -11.66 -8.13 1.11
C SER A 170 -12.31 -7.87 2.46
N ALA A 171 -12.17 -8.79 3.42
CA ALA A 171 -12.69 -8.62 4.78
C ALA A 171 -12.06 -7.42 5.49
N SER A 172 -10.75 -7.27 5.38
CA SER A 172 -10.05 -6.11 5.93
C SER A 172 -10.45 -4.81 5.22
N ALA A 173 -10.63 -4.83 3.90
CA ALA A 173 -11.11 -3.67 3.15
C ALA A 173 -12.51 -3.23 3.60
N ILE A 174 -13.45 -4.16 3.80
CA ILE A 174 -14.80 -3.87 4.29
C ILE A 174 -14.75 -3.30 5.71
N SER A 175 -13.97 -3.92 6.60
CA SER A 175 -13.81 -3.44 7.98
C SER A 175 -13.24 -2.02 8.05
N ASN A 176 -12.23 -1.72 7.21
CA ASN A 176 -11.69 -0.36 7.10
C ASN A 176 -12.73 0.62 6.55
N LEU A 177 -13.55 0.23 5.57
CA LEU A 177 -14.61 1.08 5.03
C LEU A 177 -15.74 1.37 6.03
N THR A 178 -16.09 0.40 6.88
CA THR A 178 -17.14 0.59 7.90
C THR A 178 -16.66 1.39 9.11
N THR A 179 -15.36 1.34 9.41
CA THR A 179 -14.75 1.97 10.60
C THR A 179 -14.08 3.32 10.29
N ALA A 180 -14.03 3.76 9.04
CA ALA A 180 -13.39 5.02 8.60
C ALA A 180 -14.10 6.32 9.07
N SER A 181 -14.95 6.27 10.09
CA SER A 181 -15.75 7.40 10.57
C SER A 181 -15.01 8.15 11.68
N GLY A 182 -15.03 9.49 11.65
CA GLY A 182 -14.55 10.34 12.76
C GLY A 182 -15.39 10.22 14.04
N SER A 183 -16.48 9.45 14.02
CA SER A 183 -17.31 9.12 15.18
C SER A 183 -17.04 7.67 15.58
N HIS A 184 -16.37 7.51 16.71
CA HIS A 184 -15.71 6.29 17.19
C HIS A 184 -16.57 5.02 17.40
N ASP A 185 -17.83 4.95 16.94
CA ASP A 185 -18.68 3.80 17.27
C ASP A 185 -19.87 3.54 16.33
N SER A 186 -19.93 4.11 15.12
CA SER A 186 -21.11 3.96 14.28
C SER A 186 -20.82 3.74 12.79
N TYR A 187 -21.46 2.70 12.26
CA TYR A 187 -21.63 2.44 10.83
C TYR A 187 -21.97 3.75 10.12
N ASN A 188 -21.07 4.22 9.25
CA ASN A 188 -21.30 5.41 8.44
C ASN A 188 -21.63 5.02 7.00
N LEU A 189 -22.92 5.13 6.67
CA LEU A 189 -23.40 4.90 5.30
C LEU A 189 -22.71 5.81 4.29
N VAL A 190 -22.27 7.01 4.70
CA VAL A 190 -21.60 7.97 3.82
C VAL A 190 -20.16 7.52 3.49
N ALA A 191 -19.44 6.93 4.45
CA ALA A 191 -18.12 6.33 4.21
C ALA A 191 -18.21 5.14 3.24
N ILE A 192 -19.21 4.28 3.43
CA ILE A 192 -19.51 3.17 2.53
C ILE A 192 -19.86 3.68 1.12
N LEU A 193 -20.70 4.73 1.02
CA LEU A 193 -21.05 5.35 -0.25
C LEU A 193 -19.82 5.89 -0.98
N CYS A 194 -18.90 6.55 -0.28
CA CYS A 194 -17.64 7.02 -0.85
C CYS A 194 -16.77 5.86 -1.36
N GLY A 195 -16.71 4.75 -0.62
CA GLY A 195 -16.04 3.52 -1.05
C GLY A 195 -16.65 2.91 -2.31
N VAL A 196 -17.99 2.85 -2.39
CA VAL A 196 -18.70 2.35 -3.58
C VAL A 196 -18.46 3.25 -4.79
N ILE A 197 -18.46 4.57 -4.60
CA ILE A 197 -18.10 5.53 -5.67
C ILE A 197 -16.67 5.28 -6.15
N ALA A 198 -15.71 5.17 -5.24
CA ALA A 198 -14.31 4.90 -5.58
C ALA A 198 -14.15 3.58 -6.35
N MET A 199 -14.82 2.51 -5.89
CA MET A 199 -14.79 1.20 -6.54
C MET A 199 -15.41 1.25 -7.94
N THR A 200 -16.56 1.92 -8.07
CA THR A 200 -17.26 2.07 -9.35
C THR A 200 -16.45 2.87 -10.36
N VAL A 201 -15.87 4.01 -9.93
CA VAL A 201 -14.97 4.82 -10.77
C VAL A 201 -13.74 4.02 -11.17
N THR A 202 -13.14 3.26 -10.26
CA THR A 202 -12.00 2.37 -10.57
C THR A 202 -12.38 1.35 -11.64
N ALA A 203 -13.53 0.68 -11.50
CA ALA A 203 -14.00 -0.32 -12.45
C ALA A 203 -14.30 0.28 -13.84
N LEU A 204 -14.96 1.45 -13.88
CA LEU A 204 -15.26 2.17 -15.10
C LEU A 204 -13.99 2.67 -15.80
N CYS A 205 -13.03 3.24 -15.05
CA CYS A 205 -11.75 3.67 -15.60
C CYS A 205 -10.91 2.50 -16.10
N SER A 206 -10.98 1.33 -15.45
CA SER A 206 -10.28 0.12 -15.88
C SER A 206 -10.87 -0.45 -17.18
N HIS A 207 -12.20 -0.51 -17.30
CA HIS A 207 -12.86 -1.12 -18.46
C HIS A 207 -13.01 -0.17 -19.66
N TYR A 208 -13.41 1.09 -19.43
CA TYR A 208 -13.70 2.08 -20.48
C TYR A 208 -12.60 3.14 -20.66
N GLY A 209 -11.54 3.10 -19.86
CA GLY A 209 -10.46 4.09 -19.92
C GLY A 209 -9.71 4.07 -21.26
N LYS A 210 -9.52 5.25 -21.87
CA LYS A 210 -8.58 5.41 -23.00
C LYS A 210 -7.13 5.21 -22.51
N LYS A 211 -6.22 4.86 -23.43
CA LYS A 211 -4.82 4.40 -23.22
C LYS A 211 -4.08 4.91 -21.96
N THR A 212 -4.21 6.18 -21.57
CA THR A 212 -3.53 6.76 -20.39
C THR A 212 -4.30 6.57 -19.08
N VAL A 213 -5.64 6.60 -19.12
CA VAL A 213 -6.53 6.49 -17.95
C VAL A 213 -6.65 5.02 -17.49
N ALA A 214 -6.64 4.07 -18.43
CA ALA A 214 -6.63 2.64 -18.13
C ALA A 214 -5.30 2.16 -17.50
N LEU A 215 -4.23 2.96 -17.56
CA LEU A 215 -2.94 2.61 -16.95
C LEU A 215 -2.91 2.86 -15.43
N ILE A 216 -3.78 3.75 -14.91
CA ILE A 216 -3.79 4.09 -13.46
C ILE A 216 -5.22 4.18 -12.89
N PRO A 217 -6.08 3.17 -13.12
CA PRO A 217 -7.47 3.21 -12.70
C PRO A 217 -7.62 3.32 -11.18
N PHE A 218 -6.73 2.67 -10.42
CA PHE A 218 -6.77 2.65 -8.95
C PHE A 218 -6.53 4.03 -8.31
N VAL A 219 -5.59 4.82 -8.83
CA VAL A 219 -5.30 6.16 -8.28
C VAL A 219 -6.45 7.11 -8.58
N ILE A 220 -7.02 7.05 -9.79
CA ILE A 220 -8.17 7.87 -10.18
C ILE A 220 -9.39 7.52 -9.33
N GLY A 221 -9.64 6.23 -9.09
CA GLY A 221 -10.68 5.77 -8.19
C GLY A 221 -10.50 6.29 -6.76
N MET A 222 -9.31 6.17 -6.19
CA MET A 222 -9.00 6.69 -4.85
C MET A 222 -9.21 8.21 -4.76
N LEU A 223 -8.72 8.97 -5.74
CA LEU A 223 -8.93 10.41 -5.81
C LEU A 223 -10.42 10.77 -5.89
N SER A 224 -11.20 10.04 -6.68
CA SER A 224 -12.65 10.28 -6.78
C SER A 224 -13.39 10.02 -5.46
N GLY A 225 -13.00 8.96 -4.73
CA GLY A 225 -13.53 8.67 -3.40
C GLY A 225 -13.18 9.76 -2.39
N TYR A 226 -11.93 10.27 -2.42
CA TYR A 226 -11.50 11.36 -1.56
C TYR A 226 -12.24 12.68 -1.86
N VAL A 227 -12.45 13.00 -3.13
CA VAL A 227 -13.23 14.18 -3.55
C VAL A 227 -14.68 14.04 -3.09
N ALA A 228 -15.30 12.86 -3.25
CA ALA A 228 -16.65 12.61 -2.75
C ALA A 228 -16.72 12.79 -1.23
N ALA A 229 -15.78 12.22 -0.47
CA ALA A 229 -15.69 12.37 0.97
C ALA A 229 -15.52 13.84 1.40
N ALA A 230 -14.71 14.61 0.67
CA ALA A 230 -14.52 16.04 0.91
C ALA A 230 -15.80 16.85 0.66
N LEU A 231 -16.51 16.55 -0.43
CA LEU A 231 -17.81 17.19 -0.73
C LEU A 231 -18.83 16.89 0.35
N PHE A 232 -18.99 15.62 0.77
CA PHE A 232 -19.89 15.26 1.87
C PHE A 232 -19.50 15.93 3.18
N THR A 233 -18.21 16.03 3.48
CA THR A 233 -17.72 16.75 4.67
C THR A 233 -18.10 18.24 4.62
N ILE A 234 -17.94 18.90 3.48
CA ILE A 234 -18.32 20.32 3.29
C ILE A 234 -19.84 20.51 3.41
N PHE A 235 -20.65 19.63 2.82
CA PHE A 235 -22.10 19.67 2.97
C PHE A 235 -22.53 19.41 4.42
N GLY A 236 -21.83 18.55 5.17
CA GLY A 236 -22.05 18.34 6.60
C GLY A 236 -21.80 19.58 7.45
N TYR A 237 -20.75 20.33 7.14
CA TYR A 237 -20.46 21.61 7.79
C TYR A 237 -21.52 22.69 7.49
N HIS A 238 -22.07 22.73 6.27
CA HIS A 238 -23.06 23.74 5.86
C HIS A 238 -24.51 23.41 6.22
N LEU A 239 -24.92 22.14 6.29
CA LEU A 239 -26.29 21.74 6.61
C LEU A 239 -26.58 21.56 8.10
N GLY A 240 -25.59 21.81 8.96
CA GLY A 240 -25.74 21.93 10.41
C GLY A 240 -25.15 20.76 11.19
N ARG A 241 -23.85 20.83 11.52
CA ARG A 241 -23.13 20.01 12.53
C ARG A 241 -23.66 18.58 12.72
N VAL A 242 -23.89 17.85 11.62
CA VAL A 242 -24.22 16.43 11.69
C VAL A 242 -22.92 15.66 11.67
N ASP A 243 -22.49 15.15 12.83
CA ASP A 243 -21.21 14.42 12.98
C ASP A 243 -21.06 13.22 12.04
N TYR A 244 -22.19 12.71 11.54
CA TYR A 244 -22.27 11.63 10.56
C TYR A 244 -21.66 11.97 9.18
N LEU A 245 -21.59 13.26 8.79
CA LEU A 245 -21.01 13.68 7.50
C LEU A 245 -19.52 14.05 7.61
N HIS A 246 -18.92 14.07 8.81
CA HIS A 246 -17.50 14.34 8.99
C HIS A 246 -16.64 13.10 8.68
N ILE A 247 -16.31 12.92 7.41
CA ILE A 247 -15.49 11.79 6.93
C ILE A 247 -14.01 12.16 6.92
N ILE A 248 -13.69 13.44 6.73
CA ILE A 248 -12.32 13.95 6.80
C ILE A 248 -12.16 14.72 8.11
N ASP A 249 -11.40 14.15 9.04
CA ASP A 249 -10.92 14.93 10.17
C ASP A 249 -9.76 15.81 9.68
N LEU A 250 -9.99 17.12 9.54
CA LEU A 250 -8.97 18.10 9.16
C LEU A 250 -8.09 18.53 10.35
N SER A 251 -8.40 18.08 11.58
CA SER A 251 -7.64 18.40 12.80
C SER A 251 -6.15 18.04 12.71
N PRO A 252 -5.73 16.88 12.15
CA PRO A 252 -4.32 16.52 12.00
C PRO A 252 -3.56 17.41 11.01
N ARG A 253 -4.22 17.96 9.99
CA ARG A 253 -3.59 18.88 9.01
C ARG A 253 -3.46 20.28 9.61
N ILE A 254 -4.44 20.75 10.37
CA ILE A 254 -4.40 22.06 11.03
C ILE A 254 -3.33 22.08 12.14
N ASN A 255 -3.18 20.99 12.90
CA ASN A 255 -2.14 20.87 13.93
C ASN A 255 -0.72 20.68 13.37
N ASN A 256 -0.55 20.09 12.19
CA ASN A 256 0.76 20.01 11.52
C ASN A 256 1.12 21.29 10.73
N LEU A 257 0.13 22.07 10.29
CA LEU A 257 0.33 23.33 9.59
C LEU A 257 0.44 24.55 10.51
N SER A 258 0.02 24.47 11.78
CA SER A 258 0.15 25.56 12.76
C SER A 258 1.61 25.88 13.12
N HIS A 259 2.52 24.92 13.00
CA HIS A 259 3.97 25.11 13.23
C HIS A 259 4.75 25.54 11.98
N LEU A 260 4.16 25.50 10.78
CA LEU A 260 4.84 25.87 9.54
C LEU A 260 4.65 27.35 9.23
N THR A 261 5.39 28.18 9.98
CA THR A 261 5.65 29.57 9.57
C THR A 261 6.88 29.59 8.66
N PHE A 262 6.88 30.40 7.59
CA PHE A 262 7.95 30.56 6.58
C PHE A 262 9.37 30.86 7.13
N VAL A 263 9.52 31.06 8.44
CA VAL A 263 10.79 31.26 9.14
C VAL A 263 11.51 29.93 9.43
N SER A 264 10.78 28.82 9.59
CA SER A 264 11.36 27.52 9.95
C SER A 264 12.16 26.84 8.82
N LEU A 265 12.17 27.42 7.61
CA LEU A 265 12.89 26.91 6.43
C LEU A 265 14.33 27.47 6.33
N LEU A 266 14.72 28.40 7.22
CA LEU A 266 16.04 29.05 7.24
C LEU A 266 16.80 28.89 8.57
N THR A 267 16.29 28.14 9.54
CA THR A 267 17.02 27.85 10.77
C THR A 267 17.73 26.51 10.63
N PHE A 268 19.04 26.56 10.39
CA PHE A 268 19.91 25.40 10.56
C PHE A 268 20.03 25.09 12.06
N PRO A 269 20.13 23.81 12.46
CA PRO A 269 20.38 23.44 13.84
C PRO A 269 21.77 23.93 14.27
N ASP A 270 21.86 24.50 15.48
CA ASP A 270 23.13 24.62 16.21
C ASP A 270 23.66 23.23 16.58
#